data_AF-A0L5C2-F1
#
_entry.id   AF-A0L5C2-F1
#
_cell.length_a   1.000
_cell.length_b   1.000
_cell.length_c   1.000
_cell.angle_alpha   90.00
_cell.angle_beta   90.00
_cell.angle_gamma   90.00
#
_symmetry.space_group_name_H-M   'P 1'
#
loop_
_entity.id
_entity.type
_entity.pdbx_description
1 polymer ?
#
loop_
_entity_poly.entity_id
_entity_poly.type
_entity_poly.pdbx_seq_one_letter_code
_entity_poly.pdbx_strand_id
1 'polypeptide(L)'
;MNQAQLSLIDKLVLWAKPWTGIKQYAAGVAVHLLLFVLYFMLAILVGRVAHMAPLLEPVHIALYYFFGFGQLIFVVPLIRRARREGMKHYILGMLSLTNALIFFNLILYFFVYLKA
;
A
#
# COMPACT_ATOMS: atom_id res chain seq x y z
N MET A 1 -27.01 -1.50 -9.14
CA MET A 1 -25.70 -1.10 -9.68
C MET A 1 -25.01 -2.35 -10.22
N ASN A 2 -24.62 -2.38 -11.49
CA ASN A 2 -24.08 -3.57 -12.12
C ASN A 2 -22.64 -3.82 -11.62
N GLN A 3 -22.30 -5.03 -11.12
CA GLN A 3 -20.98 -5.29 -10.49
C GLN A 3 -19.79 -5.05 -11.43
N ALA A 4 -20.03 -5.11 -12.75
CA ALA A 4 -19.02 -4.84 -13.78
C ALA A 4 -18.49 -3.39 -13.78
N GLN A 5 -19.26 -2.42 -13.28
CA GLN A 5 -18.89 -0.99 -13.29
C GLN A 5 -18.21 -0.49 -12.00
N LEU A 6 -18.05 -1.36 -11.00
CA LEU A 6 -17.40 -0.98 -9.74
C LEU A 6 -15.90 -0.75 -9.93
N SER A 7 -15.38 0.32 -9.32
CA SER A 7 -13.94 0.56 -9.25
C SER A 7 -13.24 -0.57 -8.49
N LEU A 8 -11.95 -0.78 -8.75
CA LEU A 8 -11.16 -1.78 -8.01
C LEU A 8 -11.23 -1.54 -6.48
N ILE A 9 -11.21 -0.26 -6.06
CA ILE A 9 -11.33 0.15 -4.66
C ILE A 9 -12.67 -0.33 -4.07
N ASP A 10 -13.78 -0.13 -4.80
CA ASP A 10 -15.08 -0.57 -4.33
C ASP A 10 -15.17 -2.10 -4.22
N LYS A 11 -14.61 -2.82 -5.19
CA LYS A 11 -14.59 -4.29 -5.18
C LYS A 11 -13.85 -4.83 -3.96
N LEU A 12 -12.69 -4.27 -3.62
CA LEU A 12 -11.87 -4.70 -2.49
C LEU A 12 -12.55 -4.43 -1.13
N VAL A 13 -13.22 -3.28 -0.99
CA VAL A 13 -13.94 -2.94 0.26
C VAL A 13 -15.21 -3.77 0.38
N LEU A 14 -16.00 -3.89 -0.69
CA LEU A 14 -17.27 -4.63 -0.66
C LEU A 14 -17.06 -6.12 -0.45
N TRP A 15 -15.97 -6.70 -0.96
CA TRP A 15 -15.61 -8.09 -0.69
C TRP A 15 -15.39 -8.36 0.81
N ALA A 16 -14.75 -7.43 1.54
CA ALA A 16 -14.49 -7.57 2.97
C ALA A 16 -15.66 -7.13 3.86
N LYS A 17 -16.68 -6.46 3.29
CA LYS A 17 -17.83 -5.91 4.03
C LYS A 17 -18.64 -6.95 4.83
N PRO A 18 -18.92 -8.17 4.32
CA PRO A 18 -19.70 -9.16 5.06
C PRO A 18 -18.98 -9.69 6.31
N TRP A 19 -17.67 -9.46 6.43
CA TRP A 19 -16.88 -9.96 7.55
C TRP A 19 -16.92 -9.01 8.73
N THR A 20 -16.68 -9.53 9.93
CA THR A 20 -16.68 -8.75 11.18
C THR A 20 -15.46 -9.07 12.04
N GLY A 21 -15.15 -8.19 12.99
CA GLY A 21 -14.08 -8.36 13.97
C GLY A 21 -12.73 -8.68 13.34
N ILE A 22 -12.09 -9.75 13.83
CA ILE A 22 -10.74 -10.16 13.42
C ILE A 22 -10.65 -10.54 11.94
N LYS A 23 -11.71 -11.10 11.35
CA LYS A 23 -11.73 -11.48 9.93
C LYS A 23 -11.70 -10.22 9.06
N GLN A 24 -12.49 -9.22 9.41
CA GLN A 24 -12.49 -7.93 8.72
C GLN A 24 -11.16 -7.19 8.89
N TYR A 25 -10.51 -7.30 10.06
CA TYR A 25 -9.16 -6.79 10.27
C TYR A 25 -8.13 -7.48 9.35
N ALA A 26 -8.11 -8.82 9.34
CA ALA A 26 -7.22 -9.59 8.49
C ALA A 26 -7.41 -9.27 7.00
N ALA A 27 -8.65 -9.01 6.57
CA ALA A 27 -8.93 -8.54 5.20
C ALA A 27 -8.25 -7.20 4.89
N GLY A 28 -8.30 -6.26 5.83
CA GLY A 28 -7.62 -4.97 5.71
C GLY A 28 -6.11 -5.13 5.55
N VAL A 29 -5.51 -5.98 6.39
CA VAL A 29 -4.08 -6.33 6.31
C VAL A 29 -3.76 -6.96 4.94
N ALA A 30 -4.52 -7.98 4.53
CA ALA A 30 -4.28 -8.71 3.29
C ALA A 30 -4.40 -7.83 2.04
N VAL A 31 -5.40 -6.95 1.99
CA VAL A 31 -5.57 -6.01 0.87
C VAL A 31 -4.39 -5.02 0.81
N HIS A 32 -3.97 -4.50 1.96
CA HIS A 32 -2.82 -3.60 2.00
C HIS A 32 -1.52 -4.30 1.60
N LEU A 33 -1.32 -5.57 2.02
CA LEU A 33 -0.17 -6.37 1.63
C LEU A 33 -0.14 -6.64 0.13
N LEU A 34 -1.29 -6.98 -0.46
CA LEU A 34 -1.41 -7.19 -1.91
C LEU A 34 -1.03 -5.93 -2.70
N LEU A 35 -1.51 -4.77 -2.27
CA LEU A 35 -1.14 -3.50 -2.89
C LEU A 35 0.33 -3.17 -2.71
N PHE A 36 0.90 -3.48 -1.55
CA PHE A 36 2.32 -3.31 -1.29
C PHE A 36 3.17 -4.17 -2.23
N VAL A 37 2.83 -5.44 -2.42
CA VAL A 37 3.54 -6.33 -3.36
C VAL A 37 3.45 -5.80 -4.79
N LEU A 38 2.24 -5.45 -5.26
CA LEU A 38 2.05 -4.89 -6.60
C LEU A 38 2.90 -3.64 -6.81
N TYR A 39 2.90 -2.76 -5.82
CA TYR A 39 3.67 -1.53 -5.85
C TYR A 39 5.18 -1.80 -5.86
N PHE A 40 5.67 -2.73 -5.04
CA PHE A 40 7.08 -3.14 -5.03
C PHE A 40 7.53 -3.69 -6.38
N MET A 41 6.70 -4.50 -7.05
CA MET A 41 7.00 -5.01 -8.39
C MET A 41 7.07 -3.88 -9.43
N LEU A 42 6.15 -2.91 -9.38
CA LEU A 42 6.20 -1.73 -10.24
C LEU A 42 7.46 -0.90 -10.01
N ALA A 43 7.86 -0.69 -8.75
CA ALA A 43 9.09 0.02 -8.41
C ALA A 43 10.33 -0.68 -8.97
N ILE A 44 10.42 -2.01 -8.85
CA ILE A 44 11.51 -2.81 -9.44
C ILE A 44 11.52 -2.65 -10.97
N LEU A 45 10.35 -2.74 -11.61
CA LEU A 45 10.25 -2.63 -13.06
C LEU A 45 10.74 -1.26 -13.53
N VAL A 46 10.25 -0.17 -12.92
CA VAL A 46 10.69 1.18 -13.27
C VAL A 46 12.18 1.35 -12.97
N GLY A 47 12.66 0.76 -11.89
CA GLY A 47 14.07 0.80 -11.53
C GLY A 47 14.99 0.10 -12.56
N ARG A 48 14.56 -1.05 -13.07
CA ARG A 48 15.25 -1.76 -14.17
C ARG A 48 15.25 -0.94 -15.46
N VAL A 49 14.13 -0.31 -15.79
CA VAL A 49 14.03 0.57 -16.97
C VAL A 49 14.95 1.78 -16.82
N ALA A 50 15.01 2.39 -15.64
CA ALA A 50 15.91 3.51 -15.36
C ALA A 50 17.39 3.11 -15.46
N HIS A 51 17.76 1.89 -15.05
CA HIS A 51 19.12 1.38 -15.21
C HIS A 51 19.53 1.18 -16.68
N MET A 52 18.59 0.89 -17.57
CA MET A 52 18.84 0.78 -19.00
C MET A 52 18.97 2.16 -19.68
N ALA A 53 18.61 3.25 -19.00
CA ALA A 53 18.67 4.61 -19.50
C ALA A 53 19.24 5.57 -18.42
N PRO A 54 20.58 5.70 -18.30
CA PRO A 54 21.25 6.38 -17.18
C PRO A 54 20.86 7.84 -16.92
N LEU A 55 20.19 8.51 -17.87
CA LEU A 55 19.56 9.83 -17.66
C LEU A 55 18.40 9.81 -16.62
N LEU A 56 17.93 8.63 -16.20
CA LEU A 56 16.82 8.45 -15.24
C LEU A 56 17.28 8.12 -13.81
N GLU A 57 18.57 8.13 -13.50
CA GLU A 57 19.09 7.86 -12.14
C GLU A 57 18.47 8.77 -11.04
N PRO A 58 18.28 10.09 -11.27
CA PRO A 58 17.57 10.95 -10.33
C PRO A 58 16.09 10.59 -10.16
N VAL A 59 15.48 10.03 -11.21
CA VAL A 59 14.08 9.56 -11.20
C VAL A 59 13.94 8.33 -10.29
N HIS A 60 14.98 7.50 -10.19
CA HIS A 60 15.00 6.32 -9.31
C HIS A 60 14.96 6.72 -7.82
N ILE A 61 15.75 7.72 -7.43
CA ILE A 61 15.75 8.27 -6.07
C ILE A 61 14.41 8.94 -5.79
N ALA A 62 13.88 9.72 -6.74
CA ALA A 62 12.56 10.32 -6.63
C ALA A 62 11.43 9.28 -6.49
N LEU A 63 11.53 8.14 -7.18
CA LEU A 63 10.58 7.02 -7.07
C LEU A 63 10.67 6.29 -5.73
N TYR A 64 11.87 6.22 -5.14
CA TYR A 64 12.05 5.70 -3.78
C TYR A 64 11.42 6.64 -2.73
N TYR A 65 11.42 7.95 -2.93
CA TYR A 65 10.61 8.88 -2.11
C TYR A 65 9.12 8.85 -2.48
N PHE A 66 8.80 8.54 -3.74
CA PHE A 66 7.45 8.25 -4.20
C PHE A 66 6.87 6.99 -3.52
N PHE A 67 7.70 6.14 -2.90
CA PHE A 67 7.31 4.97 -2.11
C PHE A 67 6.38 5.33 -0.94
N GLY A 68 6.65 6.44 -0.25
CA GLY A 68 5.73 6.98 0.75
C GLY A 68 4.47 7.60 0.14
N PHE A 69 4.59 8.19 -1.06
CA PHE A 69 3.50 8.90 -1.72
C PHE A 69 2.49 7.95 -2.42
N GLY A 70 2.97 6.84 -2.98
CA GLY A 70 2.17 5.80 -3.62
C GLY A 70 1.28 5.06 -2.62
N GLN A 71 1.77 4.83 -1.40
CA GLN A 71 0.92 4.33 -0.30
C GLN A 71 -0.26 5.28 -0.04
N LEU A 72 -0.04 6.60 -0.01
CA LEU A 72 -1.13 7.56 0.19
C LEU A 72 -2.17 7.50 -0.93
N ILE A 73 -1.74 7.38 -2.19
CA ILE A 73 -2.64 7.38 -3.35
C ILE A 73 -3.60 6.18 -3.34
N PHE A 74 -3.18 5.00 -2.89
CA PHE A 74 -4.05 3.80 -2.92
C PHE A 74 -4.70 3.49 -1.58
N VAL A 75 -4.02 3.75 -0.47
CA VAL A 75 -4.50 3.42 0.88
C VAL A 75 -5.52 4.43 1.37
N VAL A 76 -5.32 5.73 1.07
CA VAL A 76 -6.28 6.77 1.50
C VAL A 76 -7.66 6.59 0.87
N PRO A 77 -7.81 6.33 -0.45
CA PRO A 77 -9.11 6.04 -1.03
C PRO A 77 -9.77 4.80 -0.44
N LEU A 78 -9.01 3.73 -0.18
CA LEU A 78 -9.52 2.51 0.48
C LEU A 78 -10.02 2.80 1.90
N ILE A 79 -9.24 3.53 2.71
CA ILE A 79 -9.65 3.93 4.06
C ILE A 79 -10.90 4.81 4.01
N ARG A 80 -10.95 5.80 3.11
CA ARG A 80 -12.10 6.69 2.94
C ARG A 80 -13.35 5.89 2.54
N ARG A 81 -13.20 4.94 1.61
CA ARG A 81 -14.31 4.10 1.16
C ARG A 81 -14.80 3.17 2.25
N ALA A 82 -13.89 2.50 2.96
CA ALA A 82 -14.20 1.62 4.09
C ALA A 82 -14.85 2.38 5.26
N ARG A 83 -14.46 3.64 5.49
CA ARG A 83 -15.08 4.52 6.48
C ARG A 83 -16.55 4.79 6.15
N ARG A 84 -16.87 5.04 4.88
CA ARG A 84 -18.26 5.21 4.42
C ARG A 84 -19.09 3.93 4.62
N GLU A 85 -18.47 2.76 4.62
CA GLU A 85 -19.12 1.47 4.89
C GLU A 85 -19.12 1.08 6.38
N GLY A 86 -18.60 1.93 7.28
CA GLY A 86 -18.55 1.64 8.72
C GLY A 86 -17.56 0.55 9.12
N MET A 87 -16.62 0.18 8.25
CA MET A 87 -15.71 -0.97 8.42
C MET A 87 -14.48 -0.61 9.28
N LYS A 88 -14.68 -0.37 10.57
CA LYS A 88 -13.62 0.06 11.50
C LYS A 88 -12.45 -0.93 11.59
N HIS A 89 -12.73 -2.24 11.67
CA HIS A 89 -11.69 -3.25 11.79
C HIS A 89 -10.83 -3.36 10.52
N TYR A 90 -11.46 -3.19 9.34
CA TYR A 90 -10.76 -3.15 8.05
C TYR A 90 -9.75 -2.00 8.00
N ILE A 91 -10.17 -0.81 8.44
CA ILE A 91 -9.31 0.37 8.53
C ILE A 91 -8.14 0.13 9.49
N LEU A 92 -8.40 -0.44 10.66
CA LEU A 92 -7.36 -0.78 11.64
C LEU A 92 -6.34 -1.76 11.06
N GLY A 93 -6.79 -2.77 10.30
CA GLY A 93 -5.90 -3.72 9.61
C GLY A 93 -5.02 -3.07 8.56
N MET A 94 -5.56 -2.14 7.77
CA MET A 94 -4.74 -1.40 6.80
C MET A 94 -3.71 -0.49 7.48
N LEU A 95 -4.12 0.22 8.54
CA LEU A 95 -3.25 1.14 9.26
C LEU A 95 -2.13 0.43 10.02
N SER A 96 -2.41 -0.73 10.61
CA SER A 96 -1.40 -1.51 11.33
C SER A 96 -0.28 -1.98 10.40
N LEU A 97 -0.62 -2.47 9.21
CA LEU A 97 0.39 -2.86 8.22
C LEU A 97 1.16 -1.64 7.68
N THR A 98 0.49 -0.51 7.47
CA THR A 98 1.16 0.74 7.09
C THR A 98 2.22 1.13 8.12
N ASN A 99 1.86 1.13 9.41
CA ASN A 99 2.79 1.44 10.49
C ASN A 99 3.92 0.42 10.58
N ALA A 100 3.63 -0.88 10.47
CA ALA A 100 4.65 -1.92 10.50
C ALA A 100 5.69 -1.74 9.38
N LEU A 101 5.26 -1.39 8.17
CA LEU A 101 6.15 -1.10 7.06
C LEU A 101 7.00 0.15 7.30
N ILE A 102 6.42 1.22 7.87
CA ILE A 102 7.18 2.43 8.24
C ILE A 102 8.25 2.07 9.28
N PHE A 103 7.88 1.38 10.35
CA PHE A 103 8.82 0.95 11.39
C PHE A 103 9.93 0.05 10.83
N PHE A 104 9.58 -0.93 9.98
CA PHE A 104 10.56 -1.79 9.33
C PHE A 104 11.56 -0.98 8.50
N ASN A 105 11.09 -0.01 7.70
CA ASN A 105 11.97 0.85 6.92
C ASN A 105 12.85 1.76 7.79
N LEU A 106 12.31 2.32 8.88
CA LEU A 106 13.09 3.13 9.83
C LEU A 106 14.18 2.30 10.52
N ILE A 107 13.87 1.06 10.89
CA ILE A 107 14.83 0.11 11.48
C ILE A 107 15.92 -0.22 10.46
N LEU A 108 15.55 -0.55 9.22
CA LEU A 108 16.53 -0.79 8.15
C LEU A 108 17.42 0.42 7.93
N TYR A 109 16.86 1.63 7.87
CA TYR A 109 17.64 2.86 7.76
C TYR A 109 18.64 3.03 8.91
N PHE A 110 18.18 2.83 10.15
CA PHE A 110 19.02 2.93 11.34
C PHE A 110 20.18 1.91 11.33
N PHE A 111 19.92 0.65 11.01
CA PHE A 111 20.94 -0.40 11.06
C PHE A 111 21.85 -0.48 9.83
N VAL A 112 21.38 -0.08 8.66
CA VAL A 112 22.13 -0.19 7.40
C VAL A 112 22.87 1.11 7.06
N TYR A 113 22.27 2.27 7.33
CA TYR A 113 22.81 3.56 6.87
C TYR A 113 23.36 4.44 8.01
N LEU A 114 22.86 4.29 9.24
CA LEU A 114 23.33 5.05 10.40
C LEU A 114 24.39 4.30 11.23
N LYS A 115 24.70 3.04 10.88
CA LYS A 115 25.92 2.36 11.37
C LYS A 115 27.13 2.86 10.56
N ALA A 116 27.60 4.05 10.91
CA ALA A 116 28.92 4.59 10.59
C ALA A 116 29.50 5.20 11.87
#